data_AF-A0A177C9K4-F1
#
_entry.id   AF-A0A177C9K4-F1
#
_cell.length_a   1.000
_cell.length_b   1.000
_cell.length_c   1.000
_cell.angle_alpha   90.00
_cell.angle_beta   90.00
_cell.angle_gamma   90.00
#
_symmetry.space_group_name_H-M   'P 1'
#
loop_
_entity.id
_entity.type
_entity.pdbx_description
1 polymer ?
#
loop_
_entity_poly.entity_id
_entity_poly.type
_entity_poly.pdbx_seq_one_letter_code
_entity_poly.pdbx_strand_id
1 'polypeptide(L)'
;MEIEDEVEEVPESIPEPQKPASRRAQQTSSTARQTSASLRRAGSVSDTERDPILRRKVGDLSKKLEAMTVRYENLKEAATSGKESNFDTLKRKTEQTIKGQDAVIKALKQQITEMQSRTAEITALRKDLAKAEKENARLAAENLKTSESLAAAHKEKETLSTKLAAARSTVQPEAKNVPGSAVKARSTGVVLPGQMEAAKKAQFQDQKVELYSDLTNLLVMGVKKNEEGDDVYDCIQTGRNGTLHFQLTVMTDGDSYQEHEFVYQPLLNEQRDRELIDLLPDYLTEEISFPRAQAPKFYTKVVDSMSKRFILEDD
;
A
#
# COMPACT_ATOMS: atom_id res chain seq x y z
N MET A 1 6.00 8.50 36.40
CA MET A 1 5.14 7.30 36.28
C MET A 1 6.06 6.23 35.74
N GLU A 2 6.79 5.62 36.67
CA GLU A 2 7.71 4.52 36.39
C GLU A 2 6.86 3.25 36.45
N ILE A 3 6.86 2.48 35.36
CA ILE A 3 6.26 1.15 35.33
C ILE A 3 7.43 0.21 35.08
N GLU A 4 7.85 -0.42 36.17
CA GLU A 4 8.75 -1.56 36.21
C GLU A 4 8.01 -2.75 35.60
N ASP A 5 8.51 -3.31 34.50
CA ASP A 5 8.00 -4.58 33.97
C ASP A 5 8.84 -5.72 34.55
N GLU A 6 8.22 -6.37 35.53
CA GLU A 6 8.61 -7.58 36.22
C GLU A 6 8.56 -8.77 35.23
N VAL A 7 9.72 -9.33 34.91
CA VAL A 7 9.83 -10.53 34.07
C VAL A 7 9.45 -11.77 34.90
N GLU A 8 8.21 -12.22 34.72
CA GLU A 8 7.71 -13.48 35.27
C GLU A 8 8.30 -14.68 34.49
N GLU A 9 9.31 -15.30 35.10
CA GLU A 9 10.01 -16.49 34.63
C GLU A 9 9.12 -17.73 34.84
N VAL A 10 8.48 -18.21 33.78
CA VAL A 10 7.68 -19.45 33.83
C VAL A 10 8.60 -20.66 33.58
N PRO A 11 8.64 -21.65 34.50
CA PRO A 11 9.55 -22.78 34.38
C PRO A 11 9.07 -23.80 33.33
N GLU A 12 9.92 -24.03 32.33
CA GLU A 12 9.77 -25.07 31.31
C GLU A 12 10.03 -26.45 31.95
N SER A 13 8.99 -27.24 32.15
CA SER A 13 9.13 -28.66 32.51
C SER A 13 8.00 -29.47 31.89
N ILE A 14 8.30 -30.16 30.78
CA ILE A 14 7.48 -31.23 30.23
C ILE A 14 8.41 -32.43 29.95
N PRO A 15 8.03 -33.65 30.36
CA PRO A 15 8.96 -34.77 30.49
C PRO A 15 9.18 -35.54 29.17
N GLU A 16 10.39 -36.10 29.05
CA GLU A 16 10.82 -36.95 27.93
C GLU A 16 9.95 -38.23 27.77
N PRO A 17 9.56 -38.63 26.55
CA PRO A 17 9.04 -39.95 26.30
C PRO A 17 10.18 -40.97 26.13
N GLN A 18 10.12 -41.99 26.98
CA GLN A 18 11.03 -43.13 27.07
C GLN A 18 11.08 -43.94 25.76
N LYS A 19 12.30 -44.28 25.32
CA LYS A 19 12.56 -45.22 24.22
C LYS A 19 12.21 -46.65 24.65
N PRO A 20 11.42 -47.44 23.89
CA PRO A 20 11.32 -48.85 24.16
C PRO A 20 12.56 -49.59 23.65
N ALA A 21 13.11 -50.40 24.55
CA ALA A 21 14.26 -51.26 24.36
C ALA A 21 14.05 -52.28 23.21
N SER A 22 15.12 -52.42 22.42
CA SER A 22 15.30 -53.45 21.40
C SER A 22 15.13 -54.87 21.98
N ARG A 23 14.08 -55.59 21.53
CA ARG A 23 13.99 -57.04 21.70
C ARG A 23 14.52 -57.76 20.46
N ARG A 24 15.69 -58.34 20.65
CA ARG A 24 16.33 -59.38 19.86
C ARG A 24 15.39 -60.58 19.70
N ALA A 25 15.12 -60.99 18.46
CA ALA A 25 14.60 -62.30 18.14
C ALA A 25 15.51 -62.91 17.05
N GLN A 26 16.16 -64.02 17.42
CA GLN A 26 16.89 -64.89 16.51
C GLN A 26 15.92 -65.53 15.53
N GLN A 27 16.24 -65.51 14.24
CA GLN A 27 15.83 -66.56 13.30
C GLN A 27 16.77 -66.53 12.10
N THR A 28 17.81 -67.35 12.18
CA THR A 28 18.66 -67.69 11.03
C THR A 28 17.95 -68.79 10.24
N SER A 29 17.41 -68.43 9.09
CA SER A 29 17.08 -69.36 8.01
C SER A 29 18.30 -69.53 7.12
N SER A 30 18.84 -70.74 7.01
CA SER A 30 19.69 -71.14 5.88
C SER A 30 19.07 -72.34 5.18
N THR A 31 18.53 -72.00 4.02
CA THR A 31 18.04 -72.87 2.95
C THR A 31 19.21 -73.69 2.40
N ALA A 32 19.14 -75.02 2.47
CA ALA A 32 19.98 -75.91 1.67
C ALA A 32 19.11 -76.56 0.60
N ARG A 33 19.16 -75.97 -0.60
CA ARG A 33 18.77 -76.59 -1.86
C ARG A 33 19.81 -77.66 -2.18
N GLN A 34 19.40 -78.93 -2.30
CA GLN A 34 20.12 -79.88 -3.15
C GLN A 34 19.12 -80.65 -4.01
N THR A 35 19.36 -80.51 -5.31
CA THR A 35 18.72 -81.18 -6.43
C THR A 35 19.37 -82.55 -6.69
N SER A 36 18.62 -83.36 -7.44
CA SER A 36 19.04 -84.51 -8.26
C SER A 36 19.56 -85.76 -7.58
N ALA A 37 18.72 -86.82 -7.61
CA ALA A 37 19.11 -88.08 -8.25
C ALA A 37 17.85 -88.90 -8.58
N SER A 38 17.65 -89.12 -9.88
CA SER A 38 16.72 -90.08 -10.48
C SER A 38 17.02 -91.49 -9.98
N LEU A 39 16.03 -92.21 -9.43
CA LEU A 39 16.04 -93.67 -9.33
C LEU A 39 14.60 -94.24 -9.38
N ARG A 40 14.31 -94.86 -10.54
CA ARG A 40 13.56 -96.12 -10.72
C ARG A 40 12.04 -96.12 -10.58
N ARG A 41 11.45 -96.00 -11.77
CA ARG A 41 10.36 -96.84 -12.31
C ARG A 41 10.40 -98.29 -11.79
N ALA A 42 9.39 -98.64 -11.00
CA ALA A 42 8.72 -99.94 -10.92
C ALA A 42 7.28 -99.60 -10.46
N GLY A 43 6.20 -99.83 -11.20
CA GLY A 43 5.92 -101.03 -11.99
C GLY A 43 5.46 -102.15 -11.06
N SER A 44 4.41 -101.94 -10.25
CA SER A 44 3.71 -103.03 -9.57
C SER A 44 2.26 -102.66 -9.26
N VAL A 45 1.39 -103.19 -10.11
CA VAL A 45 0.09 -103.82 -9.84
C VAL A 45 -0.54 -103.62 -8.44
N SER A 46 -1.74 -103.03 -8.41
CA SER A 46 -2.98 -103.74 -8.04
C SER A 46 -4.12 -102.75 -7.86
N ASP A 47 -4.93 -102.66 -8.91
CA ASP A 47 -6.26 -102.09 -8.94
C ASP A 47 -7.24 -103.17 -8.49
N THR A 48 -7.49 -103.25 -7.18
CA THR A 48 -8.69 -103.86 -6.58
C THR A 48 -8.75 -103.42 -5.12
N GLU A 49 -9.79 -102.65 -4.75
CA GLU A 49 -10.12 -102.18 -3.39
C GLU A 49 -9.43 -100.89 -2.89
N ARG A 50 -9.64 -99.76 -3.58
CA ARG A 50 -9.61 -98.45 -2.92
C ARG A 50 -10.85 -98.32 -2.03
N ASP A 51 -10.69 -98.59 -0.74
CA ASP A 51 -11.69 -98.32 0.29
C ASP A 51 -12.26 -96.88 0.11
N PRO A 52 -13.56 -96.73 -0.25
CA PRO A 52 -14.18 -95.43 -0.51
C PRO A 52 -14.05 -94.47 0.68
N ILE A 53 -14.01 -95.03 1.89
CA ILE A 53 -13.86 -94.29 3.13
C ILE A 53 -12.46 -93.66 3.23
N LEU A 54 -11.42 -94.38 2.82
CA LEU A 54 -10.05 -93.90 2.84
C LEU A 54 -9.83 -92.79 1.80
N ARG A 55 -10.41 -92.93 0.60
CA ARG A 55 -10.39 -91.87 -0.42
C ARG A 55 -11.10 -90.60 0.03
N ARG A 56 -12.25 -90.75 0.71
CA ARG A 56 -12.98 -89.62 1.31
C ARG A 56 -12.16 -88.95 2.41
N LYS A 57 -11.54 -89.72 3.32
CA LYS A 57 -10.65 -89.19 4.37
C LYS A 57 -9.44 -88.45 3.79
N VAL A 58 -8.81 -88.96 2.74
CA VAL A 58 -7.70 -88.26 2.06
C VAL A 58 -8.20 -86.96 1.43
N GLY A 59 -9.35 -86.96 0.75
CA GLY A 59 -9.96 -85.74 0.23
C GLY A 59 -10.31 -84.72 1.31
N ASP A 60 -10.84 -85.16 2.44
CA ASP A 60 -11.18 -84.30 3.58
C ASP A 60 -9.92 -83.75 4.26
N LEU A 61 -8.83 -84.52 4.34
CA LEU A 61 -7.54 -84.06 4.83
C LEU A 61 -6.88 -83.06 3.87
N SER A 62 -6.94 -83.31 2.55
CA SER A 62 -6.45 -82.37 1.54
C SER A 62 -7.23 -81.05 1.60
N LYS A 63 -8.55 -81.09 1.73
CA LYS A 63 -9.39 -79.89 1.91
C LYS A 63 -9.05 -79.15 3.22
N LYS A 64 -8.79 -79.87 4.30
CA LYS A 64 -8.36 -79.25 5.57
C LYS A 64 -6.99 -78.60 5.45
N LEU A 65 -6.04 -79.25 4.77
CA LEU A 65 -4.71 -78.70 4.54
C LEU A 65 -4.80 -77.44 3.69
N GLU A 66 -5.54 -77.48 2.58
CA GLU A 66 -5.78 -76.31 1.73
C GLU A 66 -6.47 -75.17 2.49
N ALA A 67 -7.52 -75.47 3.27
CA ALA A 67 -8.19 -74.48 4.12
C ALA A 67 -7.24 -73.88 5.18
N MET A 68 -6.32 -74.67 5.72
CA MET A 68 -5.30 -74.18 6.67
C MET A 68 -4.24 -73.32 5.97
N THR A 69 -3.82 -73.69 4.77
CA THR A 69 -2.90 -72.87 3.96
C THR A 69 -3.51 -71.53 3.59
N VAL A 70 -4.77 -71.51 3.14
CA VAL A 70 -5.47 -70.24 2.83
C VAL A 70 -5.61 -69.37 4.07
N ARG A 71 -5.97 -69.94 5.23
CA ARG A 71 -6.03 -69.18 6.49
C ARG A 71 -4.67 -68.62 6.91
N TYR A 72 -3.59 -69.39 6.73
CA TYR A 72 -2.24 -68.94 7.05
C TYR A 72 -1.79 -67.78 6.16
N GLU A 73 -1.98 -67.89 4.84
CA GLU A 73 -1.64 -66.80 3.91
C GLU A 73 -2.53 -65.57 4.17
N ASN A 74 -3.83 -65.73 4.42
CA ASN A 74 -4.71 -64.61 4.78
C ASN A 74 -4.25 -63.92 6.08
N LEU A 75 -3.85 -64.68 7.10
CA LEU A 75 -3.37 -64.12 8.36
C LEU A 75 -2.03 -63.40 8.19
N LYS A 76 -1.15 -63.95 7.37
CA LYS A 76 0.15 -63.37 7.03
C LYS A 76 0.01 -62.10 6.20
N GLU A 77 -0.89 -62.07 5.23
CA GLU A 77 -1.25 -60.89 4.44
C GLU A 77 -1.87 -59.81 5.33
N ALA A 78 -2.84 -60.16 6.18
CA ALA A 78 -3.42 -59.21 7.13
C ALA A 78 -2.38 -58.63 8.10
N ALA A 79 -1.44 -59.45 8.59
CA ALA A 79 -0.38 -59.00 9.49
C ALA A 79 0.70 -58.14 8.81
N THR A 80 0.95 -58.34 7.52
CA THR A 80 1.91 -57.53 6.73
C THR A 80 1.27 -56.24 6.26
N SER A 81 0.09 -56.32 5.65
CA SER A 81 -0.70 -55.17 5.17
C SER A 81 -0.97 -54.13 6.27
N GLY A 82 -1.35 -54.56 7.49
CA GLY A 82 -1.58 -53.64 8.60
C GLY A 82 -0.33 -52.89 9.07
N LYS A 83 0.83 -53.55 9.04
CA LYS A 83 2.12 -52.93 9.41
C LYS A 83 2.60 -51.96 8.35
N GLU A 84 2.47 -52.33 7.07
CA GLU A 84 2.83 -51.48 5.93
C GLU A 84 1.97 -50.22 5.89
N SER A 85 0.65 -50.36 6.08
CA SER A 85 -0.27 -49.21 6.14
C SER A 85 0.04 -48.25 7.30
N ASN A 86 0.37 -48.78 8.48
CA ASN A 86 0.75 -47.95 9.62
C ASN A 86 2.11 -47.24 9.39
N PHE A 87 3.09 -47.96 8.84
CA PHE A 87 4.39 -47.38 8.49
C PHE A 87 4.25 -46.25 7.45
N ASP A 88 3.46 -46.45 6.40
CA ASP A 88 3.19 -45.42 5.38
C ASP A 88 2.48 -44.21 5.99
N THR A 89 1.54 -44.43 6.91
CA THR A 89 0.83 -43.35 7.59
C THR A 89 1.78 -42.52 8.46
N LEU A 90 2.65 -43.18 9.24
CA LEU A 90 3.65 -42.50 10.06
C LEU A 90 4.65 -41.74 9.18
N LYS A 91 5.14 -42.36 8.11
CA LYS A 91 6.05 -41.73 7.16
C LYS A 91 5.44 -40.47 6.55
N ARG A 92 4.19 -40.54 6.06
CA ARG A 92 3.47 -39.38 5.51
C ARG A 92 3.30 -38.26 6.55
N LYS A 93 2.92 -38.61 7.78
CA LYS A 93 2.79 -37.62 8.87
C LYS A 93 4.12 -36.94 9.18
N THR A 94 5.22 -37.70 9.28
CA THR A 94 6.55 -37.14 9.51
C THR A 94 7.00 -36.23 8.37
N GLU A 95 6.82 -36.66 7.10
CA GLU A 95 7.14 -35.84 5.94
C GLU A 95 6.30 -34.55 5.89
N GLN A 96 5.02 -34.62 6.24
CA GLN A 96 4.14 -33.45 6.32
C GLN A 96 4.56 -32.51 7.44
N THR A 97 4.92 -33.03 8.61
CA THR A 97 5.42 -32.23 9.73
C THR A 97 6.73 -31.53 9.38
N ILE A 98 7.67 -32.23 8.74
CA ILE A 98 8.94 -31.63 8.27
C ILE A 98 8.66 -30.50 7.28
N LYS A 99 7.80 -30.73 6.28
CA LYS A 99 7.40 -29.69 5.31
C LYS A 99 6.75 -28.49 6.00
N GLY A 100 5.89 -28.72 6.99
CA GLY A 100 5.27 -27.67 7.78
C GLY A 100 6.29 -26.86 8.58
N GLN A 101 7.23 -27.54 9.24
CA GLN A 101 8.32 -26.89 9.98
C GLN A 101 9.23 -26.07 9.07
N ASP A 102 9.63 -26.61 7.92
CA ASP A 102 10.45 -25.88 6.93
C ASP A 102 9.73 -24.63 6.40
N ALA A 103 8.42 -24.73 6.15
CA ALA A 103 7.62 -23.58 5.74
C ALA A 103 7.57 -22.50 6.82
N VAL A 104 7.40 -22.88 8.09
CA VAL A 104 7.43 -21.93 9.22
C VAL A 104 8.81 -21.31 9.39
N ILE A 105 9.89 -22.10 9.31
CA ILE A 105 11.26 -21.59 9.40
C ILE A 105 11.53 -20.59 8.27
N LYS A 106 11.07 -20.89 7.04
CA LYS A 106 11.20 -19.99 5.90
C LYS A 106 10.43 -18.69 6.13
N ALA A 107 9.18 -18.77 6.59
CA ALA A 107 8.36 -17.59 6.88
C ALA A 107 8.98 -16.72 7.98
N LEU A 108 9.47 -17.32 9.06
CA LEU A 108 10.13 -16.59 10.15
C LEU A 108 11.42 -15.91 9.68
N LYS A 109 12.25 -16.59 8.86
CA LYS A 109 13.45 -15.97 8.29
C LYS A 109 13.10 -14.79 7.39
N GLN A 110 12.06 -14.91 6.56
CA GLN A 110 11.58 -13.82 5.73
C GLN A 110 11.11 -12.63 6.58
N GLN A 111 10.35 -12.89 7.64
CA GLN A 111 9.88 -11.85 8.57
C GLN A 111 11.05 -11.15 9.28
N ILE A 112 12.10 -11.88 9.68
CA ILE A 112 13.30 -11.28 10.28
C ILE A 112 14.00 -10.36 9.28
N THR A 113 14.19 -10.79 8.03
CA THR A 113 14.82 -9.94 7.02
C THR A 113 13.99 -8.69 6.72
N GLU A 114 12.67 -8.83 6.70
CA GLU A 114 11.75 -7.71 6.52
C GLU A 114 11.82 -6.74 7.70
N MET A 115 11.79 -7.23 8.95
CA MET A 115 11.94 -6.38 10.13
C MET A 115 13.29 -5.65 10.16
N GLN A 116 14.38 -6.31 9.74
CA GLN A 116 15.69 -5.68 9.65
C GLN A 116 15.71 -4.55 8.61
N SER A 117 15.10 -4.77 7.44
CA SER A 117 14.97 -3.73 6.41
C SER A 117 14.14 -2.53 6.88
N ARG A 118 12.97 -2.78 7.49
CA ARG A 118 12.11 -1.73 8.06
C ARG A 118 12.82 -0.96 9.17
N THR A 119 13.61 -1.63 10.01
CA THR A 119 14.40 -0.97 11.05
C THR A 119 15.45 -0.04 10.44
N ALA A 120 16.14 -0.48 9.38
CA ALA A 120 17.10 0.38 8.66
C ALA A 120 16.41 1.61 8.05
N GLU A 121 15.25 1.43 7.41
CA GLU A 121 14.45 2.54 6.87
C GLU A 121 14.01 3.53 7.96
N ILE A 122 13.51 3.03 9.11
CA ILE A 122 13.14 3.89 10.25
C ILE A 122 14.34 4.70 10.73
N THR A 123 15.53 4.11 10.81
CA THR A 123 16.74 4.85 11.21
C THR A 123 17.14 5.92 10.20
N ALA A 124 16.98 5.65 8.89
CA ALA A 124 17.25 6.61 7.83
C ALA A 124 16.24 7.78 7.88
N LEU A 125 14.95 7.48 8.00
CA LEU A 125 13.88 8.48 8.13
C LEU A 125 14.07 9.36 9.36
N ARG A 126 14.47 8.78 10.50
CA ARG A 126 14.79 9.57 11.70
C ARG A 126 15.96 10.54 11.48
N LYS A 127 16.98 10.13 10.73
CA LYS A 127 18.11 11.00 10.38
C LYS A 127 17.67 12.15 9.48
N ASP A 128 16.81 11.88 8.51
CA ASP A 128 16.31 12.91 7.60
C ASP A 128 15.32 13.86 8.28
N LEU A 129 14.49 13.36 9.19
CA LEU A 129 13.64 14.18 10.05
C LEU A 129 14.48 15.13 10.92
N ALA A 130 15.56 14.64 11.54
CA ALA A 130 16.47 15.49 12.32
C ALA A 130 17.21 16.55 11.45
N LYS A 131 17.48 16.27 10.18
CA LYS A 131 18.01 17.29 9.24
C LYS A 131 16.95 18.31 8.88
N ALA A 132 15.74 17.87 8.57
CA ALA A 132 14.62 18.74 8.21
C ALA A 132 14.26 19.68 9.38
N GLU A 133 14.25 19.19 10.62
CA GLU A 133 14.05 20.01 11.82
C GLU A 133 15.12 21.09 11.97
N LYS A 134 16.39 20.76 11.72
CA LYS A 134 17.49 21.75 11.75
C LYS A 134 17.34 22.82 10.67
N GLU A 135 17.02 22.44 9.45
CA GLU A 135 16.78 23.40 8.36
C GLU A 135 15.54 24.25 8.63
N ASN A 136 14.47 23.69 9.19
CA ASN A 136 13.28 24.45 9.57
C ASN A 136 13.60 25.46 10.68
N ALA A 137 14.37 25.08 11.70
CA ALA A 137 14.84 26.01 12.72
C ALA A 137 15.73 27.12 12.13
N ARG A 138 16.57 26.80 11.15
CA ARG A 138 17.40 27.78 10.43
C ARG A 138 16.56 28.78 9.63
N LEU A 139 15.60 28.28 8.85
CA LEU A 139 14.68 29.10 8.06
C LEU A 139 13.79 29.97 8.95
N ALA A 140 13.34 29.46 10.09
CA ALA A 140 12.59 30.25 11.07
C ALA A 140 13.43 31.41 11.63
N ALA A 141 14.70 31.18 11.94
CA ALA A 141 15.62 32.23 12.38
C ALA A 141 15.89 33.27 11.27
N GLU A 142 16.02 32.82 10.03
CA GLU A 142 16.21 33.71 8.87
C GLU A 142 14.96 34.55 8.57
N ASN A 143 13.77 33.96 8.68
CA ASN A 143 12.49 34.68 8.58
C ASN A 143 12.33 35.73 9.68
N LEU A 144 12.73 35.42 10.92
CA LEU A 144 12.73 36.40 12.01
C LEU A 144 13.67 37.56 11.68
N LYS A 145 14.91 37.26 11.28
CA LYS A 145 15.92 38.27 10.94
C LYS A 145 15.49 39.16 9.77
N THR A 146 14.92 38.58 8.72
CA THR A 146 14.43 39.33 7.55
C THR A 146 13.22 40.19 7.92
N SER A 147 12.31 39.69 8.75
CA SER A 147 11.18 40.46 9.30
C SER A 147 11.66 41.66 10.13
N GLU A 148 12.64 41.48 11.01
CA GLU A 148 13.25 42.57 11.78
C GLU A 148 13.93 43.61 10.87
N SER A 149 14.67 43.16 9.86
CA SER A 149 15.29 44.04 8.86
C SER A 149 14.26 44.83 8.06
N LEU A 150 13.15 44.19 7.69
CA LEU A 150 12.05 44.82 6.97
C LEU A 150 11.37 45.88 7.85
N ALA A 151 11.11 45.56 9.12
CA ALA A 151 10.56 46.51 10.09
C ALA A 151 11.49 47.72 10.31
N ALA A 152 12.81 47.50 10.36
CA ALA A 152 13.79 48.58 10.45
C ALA A 152 13.77 49.47 9.20
N ALA A 153 13.76 48.90 8.00
CA ALA A 153 13.68 49.64 6.74
C ALA A 153 12.37 50.44 6.61
N HIS A 154 11.25 49.90 7.09
CA HIS A 154 9.97 50.62 7.14
C HIS A 154 10.03 51.83 8.06
N LYS A 155 10.60 51.70 9.26
CA LYS A 155 10.82 52.82 10.18
C LYS A 155 11.73 53.87 9.55
N GLU A 156 12.83 53.45 8.91
CA GLU A 156 13.72 54.38 8.22
C GLU A 156 12.99 55.14 7.10
N LYS A 157 12.26 54.45 6.24
CA LYS A 157 11.44 55.07 5.19
C LYS A 157 10.45 56.09 5.76
N GLU A 158 9.78 55.78 6.87
CA GLU A 158 8.86 56.70 7.54
C GLU A 158 9.59 57.94 8.08
N THR A 159 10.75 57.76 8.72
CA THR A 159 11.58 58.89 9.19
C THR A 159 12.11 59.75 8.03
N LEU A 160 12.50 59.15 6.90
CA LEU A 160 12.93 59.89 5.72
C LEU A 160 11.76 60.63 5.09
N SER A 161 10.58 59.99 4.98
CA SER A 161 9.37 60.60 4.45
C SER A 161 8.92 61.81 5.29
N THR A 162 8.97 61.70 6.62
CA THR A 162 8.66 62.82 7.52
C THR A 162 9.68 63.96 7.40
N LYS A 163 10.99 63.64 7.34
CA LYS A 163 12.04 64.65 7.07
C LYS A 163 11.85 65.34 5.72
N LEU A 164 11.48 64.59 4.68
CA LEU A 164 11.24 65.13 3.34
C LEU A 164 10.01 66.04 3.31
N ALA A 165 8.92 65.65 3.99
CA ALA A 165 7.75 66.51 4.17
C ALA A 165 8.07 67.79 4.94
N ALA A 166 8.88 67.70 6.00
CA ALA A 166 9.34 68.87 6.75
C ALA A 166 10.23 69.79 5.91
N ALA A 167 11.19 69.24 5.14
CA ALA A 167 12.04 70.00 4.21
C ALA A 167 11.24 70.69 3.10
N ARG A 168 10.21 70.02 2.56
CA ARG A 168 9.26 70.63 1.61
C ARG A 168 8.41 71.74 2.23
N SER A 169 8.23 71.73 3.55
CA SER A 169 7.46 72.76 4.27
C SER A 169 8.32 73.96 4.69
N THR A 170 9.63 73.78 4.87
CA THR A 170 10.58 74.87 5.18
C THR A 170 11.15 75.57 3.94
N VAL A 171 11.06 74.96 2.76
CA VAL A 171 11.22 75.70 1.49
C VAL A 171 9.94 76.50 1.26
N GLN A 172 9.91 77.74 1.77
CA GLN A 172 8.89 78.70 1.33
C GLN A 172 9.04 78.96 -0.17
N PRO A 173 7.92 79.09 -0.90
CA PRO A 173 7.94 79.56 -2.27
C PRO A 173 8.30 81.05 -2.26
N GLU A 174 9.34 81.40 -3.00
CA GLU A 174 9.51 82.74 -3.55
C GLU A 174 8.15 83.22 -4.09
N ALA A 175 7.70 84.35 -3.55
CA ALA A 175 6.38 84.90 -3.78
C ALA A 175 6.14 85.24 -5.27
N LYS A 176 5.23 84.49 -5.93
CA LYS A 176 4.39 85.01 -7.03
C LYS A 176 2.97 84.47 -6.93
N ASN A 177 2.19 85.16 -6.09
CA ASN A 177 0.85 85.66 -6.36
C ASN A 177 -0.05 84.82 -7.30
N VAL A 178 -0.85 83.88 -6.77
CA VAL A 178 -2.18 83.55 -7.32
C VAL A 178 -3.09 83.00 -6.20
N PRO A 179 -4.30 83.55 -5.97
CA PRO A 179 -5.25 83.02 -4.99
C PRO A 179 -6.21 82.01 -5.63
N GLY A 180 -6.42 80.84 -5.02
CA GLY A 180 -7.56 79.98 -5.36
C GLY A 180 -7.43 78.49 -5.05
N SER A 181 -8.34 78.02 -4.19
CA SER A 181 -8.90 76.66 -4.14
C SER A 181 -8.10 75.51 -3.52
N ALA A 182 -8.38 75.31 -2.23
CA ALA A 182 -8.86 74.06 -1.65
C ALA A 182 -8.30 72.73 -2.22
N VAL A 183 -7.18 72.26 -1.66
CA VAL A 183 -6.87 70.83 -1.63
C VAL A 183 -6.78 70.35 -0.19
N LYS A 184 -7.85 69.67 0.19
CA LYS A 184 -8.15 68.96 1.43
C LYS A 184 -6.97 68.09 1.89
N ALA A 185 -6.36 68.47 3.01
CA ALA A 185 -5.46 67.61 3.77
C ALA A 185 -6.25 66.35 4.20
N ARG A 186 -5.86 65.18 3.70
CA ARG A 186 -6.42 63.90 4.12
C ARG A 186 -5.64 63.41 5.33
N SER A 187 -6.39 63.24 6.41
CA SER A 187 -5.99 62.85 7.75
C SER A 187 -5.25 61.51 7.80
N THR A 188 -4.15 61.55 8.55
CA THR A 188 -3.57 60.51 9.39
C THR A 188 -4.58 59.49 9.94
N GLY A 189 -4.21 58.21 9.85
CA GLY A 189 -4.28 57.27 10.98
C GLY A 189 -5.62 57.12 11.68
N VAL A 190 -6.65 56.68 10.97
CA VAL A 190 -7.76 55.94 11.58
C VAL A 190 -7.68 54.54 10.98
N VAL A 191 -7.36 53.53 11.79
CA VAL A 191 -7.66 52.14 11.42
C VAL A 191 -9.18 52.08 11.34
N LEU A 192 -9.71 52.17 10.13
CA LEU A 192 -11.15 52.10 9.90
C LEU A 192 -11.66 50.75 10.45
N PRO A 193 -12.79 50.71 11.19
CA PRO A 193 -13.44 49.46 11.61
C PRO A 193 -13.70 48.47 10.47
N GLY A 194 -13.72 48.93 9.21
CA GLY A 194 -13.86 48.11 8.01
C GLY A 194 -12.64 47.25 7.65
N GLN A 195 -11.42 47.54 8.13
CA GLN A 195 -10.25 46.70 7.85
C GLN A 195 -10.29 45.36 8.61
N MET A 196 -10.82 45.37 9.84
CA MET A 196 -10.98 44.15 10.63
C MET A 196 -12.13 43.28 10.10
N GLU A 197 -13.19 43.91 9.58
CA GLU A 197 -14.29 43.20 8.93
C GLU A 197 -13.87 42.64 7.55
N ALA A 198 -13.07 43.39 6.78
CA ALA A 198 -12.49 42.91 5.52
C ALA A 198 -11.51 41.75 5.75
N ALA A 199 -10.67 41.83 6.79
CA ALA A 199 -9.76 40.74 7.15
C ALA A 199 -10.52 39.47 7.58
N LYS A 200 -11.60 39.61 8.37
CA LYS A 200 -12.46 38.48 8.73
C LYS A 200 -13.19 37.89 7.52
N LYS A 201 -13.67 38.72 6.59
CA LYS A 201 -14.29 38.26 5.34
C LYS A 201 -13.30 37.52 4.46
N ALA A 202 -12.05 37.99 4.36
CA ALA A 202 -10.99 37.29 3.63
C ALA A 202 -10.68 35.93 4.25
N GLN A 203 -10.43 35.87 5.57
CA GLN A 203 -10.21 34.60 6.28
C GLN A 203 -11.36 33.61 6.09
N PHE A 204 -12.61 34.11 6.11
CA PHE A 204 -13.78 33.26 5.90
C PHE A 204 -13.92 32.79 4.45
N GLN A 205 -13.44 33.55 3.46
CA GLN A 205 -13.38 33.09 2.08
C GLN A 205 -12.27 32.03 1.89
N ASP A 206 -11.11 32.23 2.49
CA ASP A 206 -10.01 31.25 2.45
C ASP A 206 -10.45 29.91 3.05
N GLN A 207 -11.10 29.94 4.23
CA GLN A 207 -11.65 28.74 4.87
C GLN A 207 -12.70 28.02 4.02
N LYS A 208 -13.50 28.76 3.24
CA LYS A 208 -14.47 28.15 2.31
C LYS A 208 -13.75 27.43 1.17
N VAL A 209 -12.74 28.08 0.59
CA VAL A 209 -11.95 27.48 -0.50
C VAL A 209 -11.20 26.25 0.00
N GLU A 210 -10.63 26.29 1.20
CA GLU A 210 -9.97 25.14 1.85
C GLU A 210 -10.94 23.98 2.06
N LEU A 211 -12.14 24.24 2.59
CA LEU A 211 -13.17 23.20 2.72
C LEU A 211 -13.56 22.60 1.36
N TYR A 212 -13.73 23.43 0.33
CA TYR A 212 -14.02 22.90 -1.01
C TYR A 212 -12.85 22.08 -1.54
N SER A 213 -11.60 22.52 -1.34
CA SER A 213 -10.39 21.77 -1.69
C SER A 213 -10.37 20.40 -1.02
N ASP A 214 -10.67 20.30 0.28
CA ASP A 214 -10.71 19.03 1.01
C ASP A 214 -11.81 18.08 0.50
N LEU A 215 -12.97 18.62 0.11
CA LEU A 215 -14.10 17.81 -0.38
C LEU A 215 -13.94 17.35 -1.82
N THR A 216 -13.25 18.14 -2.65
CA THR A 216 -13.17 17.94 -4.10
C THR A 216 -11.82 17.42 -4.57
N ASN A 217 -10.78 17.56 -3.74
CA ASN A 217 -9.37 17.43 -4.13
C ASN A 217 -8.99 18.34 -5.31
N LEU A 218 -9.74 19.43 -5.50
CA LEU A 218 -9.47 20.47 -6.49
C LEU A 218 -8.92 21.70 -5.78
N LEU A 219 -7.68 22.05 -6.10
CA LEU A 219 -7.01 23.21 -5.55
C LEU A 219 -6.94 24.32 -6.61
N VAL A 220 -7.50 25.48 -6.29
CA VAL A 220 -7.40 26.68 -7.14
C VAL A 220 -6.22 27.52 -6.62
N MET A 221 -5.09 27.51 -7.33
CA MET A 221 -3.85 28.16 -6.90
C MET A 221 -3.93 29.68 -6.98
N GLY A 222 -4.67 30.20 -7.96
CA GLY A 222 -4.80 31.63 -8.16
C GLY A 222 -5.69 31.97 -9.34
N VAL A 223 -6.08 33.24 -9.37
CA VAL A 223 -6.85 33.83 -10.47
C VAL A 223 -6.01 34.92 -11.10
N LYS A 224 -5.83 34.84 -12.42
CA LYS A 224 -5.14 35.86 -13.23
C LYS A 224 -6.14 36.45 -14.21
N LYS A 225 -5.93 37.70 -14.59
CA LYS A 225 -6.68 38.32 -15.70
C LYS A 225 -5.83 38.22 -16.96
N ASN A 226 -6.38 37.67 -18.03
CA ASN A 226 -5.71 37.65 -19.34
C ASN A 226 -5.74 39.03 -20.00
N GLU A 227 -5.00 39.18 -21.11
CA GLU A 227 -4.90 40.43 -21.87
C GLU A 227 -6.26 40.93 -22.39
N GLU A 228 -7.20 40.02 -22.60
CA GLU A 228 -8.58 40.26 -23.02
C GLU A 228 -9.51 40.63 -21.85
N GLY A 229 -9.04 40.55 -20.61
CA GLY A 229 -9.78 40.91 -19.40
C GLY A 229 -10.49 39.75 -18.68
N ASP A 230 -10.47 38.56 -19.29
CA ASP A 230 -11.07 37.33 -18.76
C ASP A 230 -10.32 36.76 -17.56
N ASP A 231 -11.05 36.08 -16.68
CA ASP A 231 -10.51 35.45 -15.48
C ASP A 231 -10.01 34.02 -15.79
N VAL A 232 -8.70 33.82 -15.61
CA VAL A 232 -7.99 32.55 -15.76
C VAL A 232 -7.71 31.95 -14.38
N TYR A 233 -8.24 30.76 -14.16
CA TYR A 233 -8.11 30.01 -12.92
C TYR A 233 -7.08 28.90 -13.09
N ASP A 234 -6.05 28.91 -12.25
CA ASP A 234 -5.02 27.87 -12.24
C ASP A 234 -5.44 26.75 -11.26
N CYS A 235 -5.69 25.55 -11.79
CA CYS A 235 -6.35 24.46 -11.07
C CYS A 235 -5.49 23.20 -11.03
N ILE A 236 -5.37 22.58 -9.85
CA ILE A 236 -4.76 21.27 -9.68
C ILE A 236 -5.79 20.31 -9.12
N GLN A 237 -6.12 19.27 -9.87
CA GLN A 237 -6.92 18.14 -9.38
C GLN A 237 -5.98 17.02 -8.93
N THR A 238 -6.08 16.62 -7.67
CA THR A 238 -5.36 15.46 -7.14
C THR A 238 -6.28 14.24 -7.08
N GLY A 239 -5.75 13.06 -7.39
CA GLY A 239 -6.46 11.80 -7.30
C GLY A 239 -5.54 10.60 -7.09
N ARG A 240 -6.10 9.39 -7.18
CA ARG A 240 -5.35 8.14 -7.01
C ARG A 240 -4.41 7.88 -8.18
N ASN A 241 -4.74 8.38 -9.36
CA ASN A 241 -4.00 8.19 -10.59
C ASN A 241 -2.94 9.29 -10.82
N GLY A 242 -2.79 10.24 -9.89
CA GLY A 242 -1.81 11.32 -9.98
C GLY A 242 -2.42 12.70 -9.77
N THR A 243 -1.78 13.73 -10.34
CA THR A 243 -2.22 15.13 -10.29
C THR A 243 -2.40 15.68 -11.70
N LEU A 244 -3.59 16.19 -12.01
CA LEU A 244 -3.89 16.87 -13.27
C LEU A 244 -3.84 18.38 -13.05
N HIS A 245 -2.90 19.04 -13.71
CA HIS A 245 -2.76 20.49 -13.70
C HIS A 245 -3.41 21.06 -14.97
N PHE A 246 -4.28 22.06 -14.82
CA PHE A 246 -4.97 22.70 -15.93
C PHE A 246 -5.37 24.14 -15.60
N GLN A 247 -5.63 24.92 -16.63
CA GLN A 247 -6.21 26.25 -16.52
C GLN A 247 -7.65 26.25 -17.03
N LEU A 248 -8.50 27.02 -16.36
CA LEU A 248 -9.86 27.33 -16.82
C LEU A 248 -9.98 28.82 -17.03
N THR A 249 -10.21 29.25 -18.26
CA THR A 249 -10.53 30.65 -18.59
C THR A 249 -12.04 30.79 -18.67
N VAL A 250 -12.59 31.78 -17.96
CA VAL A 250 -14.02 32.10 -18.02
C VAL A 250 -14.20 33.32 -18.90
N MET A 251 -14.76 33.10 -20.10
CA MET A 251 -15.03 34.18 -21.05
C MET A 251 -16.28 34.93 -20.61
N THR A 252 -16.12 36.25 -20.41
CA THR A 252 -17.18 37.10 -19.85
C THR A 252 -18.10 37.73 -20.90
N ASP A 253 -18.04 37.25 -22.15
CA ASP A 253 -18.64 37.90 -23.33
C ASP A 253 -20.14 37.62 -23.56
N GLY A 254 -20.81 36.95 -22.61
CA GLY A 254 -22.22 36.56 -22.71
C GLY A 254 -23.18 37.50 -21.98
N ASP A 255 -24.34 37.78 -22.57
CA ASP A 255 -25.42 38.57 -21.96
C ASP A 255 -26.09 37.85 -20.76
N SER A 256 -25.89 36.53 -20.64
CA SER A 256 -26.49 35.67 -19.62
C SER A 256 -25.45 34.81 -18.91
N TYR A 257 -25.59 34.68 -17.59
CA TYR A 257 -24.68 33.89 -16.74
C TYR A 257 -24.50 32.43 -17.18
N GLN A 258 -25.50 31.86 -17.85
CA GLN A 258 -25.48 30.47 -18.32
C GLN A 258 -24.72 30.27 -19.64
N GLU A 259 -24.51 31.36 -20.39
CA GLU A 259 -23.87 31.35 -21.72
C GLU A 259 -22.37 31.62 -21.67
N HIS A 260 -21.82 31.99 -20.50
CA HIS A 260 -20.37 32.10 -20.31
C HIS A 260 -19.66 30.82 -20.76
N GLU A 261 -18.68 30.97 -21.64
CA GLU A 261 -17.87 29.88 -22.14
C GLU A 261 -16.66 29.66 -21.23
N PHE A 262 -16.35 28.40 -20.99
CA PHE A 262 -15.17 27.96 -20.25
C PHE A 262 -14.20 27.37 -21.25
N VAL A 263 -12.97 27.86 -21.24
CA VAL A 263 -11.87 27.29 -22.02
C VAL A 263 -10.99 26.51 -21.04
N TYR A 264 -10.87 25.21 -21.28
CA TYR A 264 -9.99 24.31 -20.53
C TYR A 264 -8.69 24.12 -21.29
N GLN A 265 -7.58 24.35 -20.61
CA GLN A 265 -6.24 24.12 -21.15
C GLN A 265 -5.43 23.21 -20.22
N PRO A 266 -5.09 21.98 -20.65
CA PRO A 266 -4.29 21.08 -19.83
C PRO A 266 -2.83 21.54 -19.78
N LEU A 267 -2.22 21.49 -18.60
CA LEU A 267 -0.79 21.75 -18.35
C LEU A 267 -0.06 20.44 -18.08
N LEU A 268 -0.22 19.49 -19.01
CA LEU A 268 0.37 18.16 -18.95
C LEU A 268 1.79 18.17 -19.53
N ASN A 269 2.70 17.43 -18.89
CA ASN A 269 4.05 17.20 -19.41
C ASN A 269 4.16 15.76 -19.90
N GLU A 270 4.39 15.54 -21.19
CA GLU A 270 4.46 14.22 -21.83
C GLU A 270 5.44 13.23 -21.18
N GLN A 271 6.52 13.72 -20.54
CA GLN A 271 7.50 12.86 -19.88
C GLN A 271 7.12 12.52 -18.44
N ARG A 272 6.56 13.49 -17.71
CA ARG A 272 6.22 13.32 -16.29
C ARG A 272 4.86 12.65 -16.11
N ASP A 273 3.91 13.01 -16.97
CA ASP A 273 2.50 12.69 -16.82
C ASP A 273 2.07 11.58 -17.80
N ARG A 274 3.02 10.82 -18.40
CA ARG A 274 2.75 9.77 -19.39
C ARG A 274 1.72 8.75 -18.91
N GLU A 275 1.91 8.22 -17.70
CA GLU A 275 0.99 7.23 -17.10
C GLU A 275 -0.42 7.80 -16.89
N LEU A 276 -0.51 9.11 -16.62
CA LEU A 276 -1.79 9.79 -16.47
C LEU A 276 -2.44 10.05 -17.83
N ILE A 277 -1.66 10.47 -18.84
CA ILE A 277 -2.11 10.71 -20.21
C ILE A 277 -2.72 9.43 -20.81
N ASP A 278 -2.11 8.27 -20.58
CA ASP A 278 -2.62 6.98 -21.10
C ASP A 278 -3.97 6.57 -20.47
N LEU A 279 -4.31 7.11 -19.29
CA LEU A 279 -5.59 6.84 -18.60
C LEU A 279 -6.65 7.92 -18.86
N LEU A 280 -6.25 9.12 -19.26
CA LEU A 280 -7.16 10.23 -19.48
C LEU A 280 -7.85 10.11 -20.85
N PRO A 281 -9.15 10.42 -20.95
CA PRO A 281 -9.81 10.60 -22.23
C PRO A 281 -9.14 11.71 -23.06
N ASP A 282 -9.09 11.53 -24.38
CA ASP A 282 -8.46 12.47 -25.33
C ASP A 282 -8.91 13.94 -25.14
N TYR A 283 -10.17 14.17 -24.81
CA TYR A 283 -10.69 15.53 -24.60
C TYR A 283 -10.18 16.21 -23.31
N LEU A 284 -9.51 15.49 -22.41
CA LEU A 284 -8.82 16.06 -21.23
C LEU A 284 -7.32 16.25 -21.48
N THR A 285 -6.78 15.75 -22.60
CA THR A 285 -5.39 15.97 -23.00
C THR A 285 -5.26 17.11 -24.02
N GLU A 286 -6.37 17.51 -24.63
CA GLU A 286 -6.46 18.64 -25.56
C GLU A 286 -7.16 19.86 -24.95
N GLU A 287 -6.95 21.03 -25.57
CA GLU A 287 -7.68 22.25 -25.24
C GLU A 287 -9.13 22.16 -25.73
N ILE A 288 -10.09 22.40 -24.84
CA ILE A 288 -11.51 22.34 -25.17
C ILE A 288 -12.26 23.56 -24.66
N SER A 289 -13.30 23.98 -25.38
CA SER A 289 -14.23 24.99 -24.91
C SER A 289 -15.62 24.41 -24.71
N PHE A 290 -16.31 24.84 -23.66
CA PHE A 290 -17.65 24.37 -23.34
C PHE A 290 -18.44 25.42 -22.55
N PRO A 291 -19.78 25.46 -22.66
CA PRO A 291 -20.61 26.41 -21.93
C PRO A 291 -20.65 26.09 -20.42
N ARG A 292 -20.82 27.12 -19.59
CA ARG A 292 -20.91 26.99 -18.12
C ARG A 292 -21.88 25.91 -17.65
N ALA A 293 -23.00 25.74 -18.34
CA ALA A 293 -23.99 24.70 -18.04
C ALA A 293 -23.43 23.25 -18.06
N GLN A 294 -22.34 23.02 -18.79
CA GLN A 294 -21.65 21.73 -18.88
C GLN A 294 -20.50 21.58 -17.88
N ALA A 295 -20.09 22.63 -17.18
CA ALA A 295 -19.00 22.58 -16.19
C ALA A 295 -19.17 21.50 -15.12
N PRO A 296 -20.38 21.23 -14.57
CA PRO A 296 -20.56 20.12 -13.63
C PRO A 296 -20.30 18.74 -14.25
N LYS A 297 -20.68 18.56 -15.53
CA LYS A 297 -20.45 17.31 -16.27
C LYS A 297 -18.96 17.11 -16.53
N PHE A 298 -18.29 18.17 -16.98
CA PHE A 298 -16.84 18.20 -17.15
C PHE A 298 -16.13 17.81 -15.84
N TYR A 299 -16.45 18.47 -14.73
CA TYR A 299 -15.83 18.19 -13.43
C TYR A 299 -16.05 16.74 -12.98
N THR A 300 -17.27 16.20 -13.16
CA THR A 300 -17.55 14.79 -12.85
C THR A 300 -16.66 13.84 -13.65
N LYS A 301 -16.42 14.14 -14.93
CA LYS A 301 -15.53 13.34 -15.79
C LYS A 301 -14.07 13.42 -15.37
N VAL A 302 -13.60 14.59 -14.95
CA VAL A 302 -12.26 14.77 -14.39
C VAL A 302 -12.09 13.91 -13.13
N VAL A 303 -13.00 14.03 -12.16
CA VAL A 303 -12.95 13.25 -10.91
C VAL A 303 -12.99 11.74 -11.18
N ASP A 304 -13.86 11.31 -12.09
CA ASP A 304 -13.96 9.90 -12.50
C ASP A 304 -12.63 9.39 -13.06
N SER A 305 -11.99 10.16 -13.94
CA SER A 305 -10.72 9.77 -14.58
C SER A 305 -9.56 9.77 -13.59
N MET A 306 -9.59 10.66 -12.58
CA MET A 306 -8.58 10.73 -11.52
C MET A 306 -8.76 9.67 -10.42
N SER A 307 -9.94 9.07 -10.29
CA SER A 307 -10.30 8.14 -9.20
C SER A 307 -10.40 6.67 -9.62
N LYS A 308 -10.74 6.39 -10.88
CA LYS A 308 -10.92 5.03 -11.39
C LYS A 308 -9.55 4.43 -11.75
N ARG A 309 -9.10 3.44 -10.98
CA ARG A 309 -8.02 2.54 -11.42
C ARG A 309 -8.58 1.61 -12.50
N PHE A 310 -8.10 1.73 -13.73
CA PHE A 310 -8.19 0.63 -14.67
C PHE A 310 -7.17 -0.42 -14.23
N ILE A 311 -7.64 -1.48 -13.61
CA ILE A 311 -6.88 -2.72 -13.49
C ILE A 311 -6.90 -3.29 -14.91
N LEU A 312 -5.78 -3.21 -15.61
CA LEU A 312 -5.53 -4.10 -16.74
C LEU A 312 -5.51 -5.51 -16.14
N GLU A 313 -6.62 -6.21 -16.25
CA GLU A 313 -6.61 -7.67 -16.27
C GLU A 313 -5.88 -8.06 -17.56
N ASP A 314 -4.62 -8.44 -17.42
CA ASP A 314 -3.88 -9.14 -18.48
C ASP A 314 -4.55 -10.51 -18.68
N ASP A 315 -5.24 -10.69 -19.81
CA ASP A 315 -5.59 -11.99 -20.40
C ASP A 315 -4.40 -12.60 -21.15
#